data_AF-A0A2S8PR15-F1
#
_entry.id   AF-A0A2S8PR15-F1
#
_cell.length_a   1.000
_cell.length_b   1.000
_cell.length_c   1.000
_cell.angle_alpha   90.00
_cell.angle_beta   90.00
_cell.angle_gamma   90.00
#
_symmetry.space_group_name_H-M   'P 1'
#
loop_
_entity.id
_entity.type
_entity.pdbx_description
1 polymer ?
#
loop_
_entity_poly.entity_id
_entity_poly.type
_entity_poly.pdbx_seq_one_letter_code
_entity_poly.pdbx_strand_id
1 'polypeptide(L)'
;MIVPFLWMLVTSFDWGARLNITFPPKIWPEEPSIRTYEVAFTNIKMFRYIINSIIVSAGVIVVSSLSALLSGYALSKLRFKGASLVLLLALSTMMIPFEMTMIPQYLLFSKLGLLDNYLAFYLPALNYAFGTFLAKAFIDQLPSSLREAAILDGAGEFTVFGRVYLPLCTPIIATMIILLFLGVWNEMLWPLLVLKTLPNTHRLIPAFTWTAS
;
A
#
# COMPACT_ATOMS: atom_id res chain seq x y z
N MET A 1 -16.97 -10.20 18.30
CA MET A 1 -16.07 -10.15 17.12
C MET A 1 -14.83 -11.06 17.23
N ILE A 2 -14.49 -11.65 18.39
CA ILE A 2 -13.27 -12.47 18.54
C ILE A 2 -13.42 -13.93 18.06
N VAL A 3 -14.65 -14.44 18.00
CA VAL A 3 -14.97 -15.84 17.67
C VAL A 3 -14.37 -16.32 16.33
N PRO A 4 -14.43 -15.56 15.22
CA PRO A 4 -13.83 -16.00 13.95
C PRO A 4 -12.30 -16.14 14.03
N PHE A 5 -11.63 -15.31 14.83
CA PHE A 5 -10.17 -15.36 15.00
C PHE A 5 -9.75 -16.56 15.84
N LEU A 6 -10.48 -16.84 16.92
CA LEU A 6 -10.26 -18.04 17.73
C LEU A 6 -10.50 -19.29 16.90
N TRP A 7 -11.57 -19.30 16.10
CA TRP A 7 -11.84 -20.41 15.20
C TRP A 7 -10.75 -20.60 14.15
N MET A 8 -10.26 -19.52 13.53
CA MET A 8 -9.15 -19.56 12.59
C MET A 8 -7.88 -20.16 13.24
N LEU A 9 -7.56 -19.74 14.47
CA LEU A 9 -6.45 -20.31 15.24
C LEU A 9 -6.66 -21.80 15.56
N VAL A 10 -7.85 -22.20 15.99
CA VAL A 10 -8.14 -23.62 16.27
C VAL A 10 -8.00 -24.45 15.00
N THR A 11 -8.58 -24.01 13.89
CA THR A 11 -8.50 -24.71 12.60
C THR A 11 -7.10 -24.77 12.01
N SER A 12 -6.24 -23.79 12.29
CA SER A 12 -4.87 -23.80 11.76
C SER A 12 -3.98 -24.86 12.40
N PHE A 13 -4.34 -25.32 13.61
CA PHE A 13 -3.68 -26.43 14.32
C PHE A 13 -4.39 -27.77 14.15
N ASP A 14 -5.48 -27.85 13.38
CA ASP A 14 -6.21 -29.09 13.16
C ASP A 14 -5.83 -29.70 11.79
N TRP A 15 -5.19 -30.86 11.78
CA TRP A 15 -4.83 -31.54 10.54
C TRP A 15 -6.08 -32.01 9.75
N GLY A 16 -7.13 -32.42 10.47
CA GLY A 16 -8.39 -32.89 9.88
C GLY A 16 -9.17 -31.78 9.16
N ALA A 17 -8.97 -30.52 9.58
CA ALA A 17 -9.61 -29.36 8.97
C ALA A 17 -9.20 -29.13 7.50
N ARG A 18 -8.08 -29.72 7.06
CA ARG A 18 -7.67 -29.69 5.64
C ARG A 18 -8.66 -30.42 4.73
N LEU A 19 -9.34 -31.45 5.23
CA LEU A 19 -10.22 -32.32 4.43
C LEU A 19 -11.69 -31.92 4.55
N ASN A 20 -12.11 -31.45 5.72
CA ASN A 20 -13.48 -31.01 5.94
C ASN A 20 -13.56 -29.98 7.06
N ILE A 21 -14.00 -28.76 6.73
CA ILE A 21 -14.32 -27.75 7.73
C ILE A 21 -15.75 -28.03 8.20
N THR A 22 -15.88 -28.47 9.43
CA THR A 22 -17.19 -28.85 10.00
C THR A 22 -18.00 -27.63 10.42
N PHE A 23 -19.31 -27.69 10.18
CA PHE A 23 -20.29 -26.73 10.70
C PHE A 23 -21.27 -27.46 11.64
N PRO A 24 -21.48 -26.98 12.88
CA PRO A 24 -20.99 -25.73 13.46
C PRO A 24 -19.46 -25.72 13.75
N PRO A 25 -18.83 -24.52 13.81
CA PRO A 25 -17.41 -24.36 14.14
C PRO A 25 -17.03 -25.06 15.44
N LYS A 26 -16.00 -25.90 15.39
CA LYS A 26 -15.46 -26.56 16.58
C LYS A 26 -14.56 -25.59 17.37
N ILE A 27 -14.65 -25.68 18.69
CA ILE A 27 -13.84 -24.88 19.62
C ILE A 27 -12.50 -25.53 19.98
N TRP A 28 -12.32 -26.81 19.65
CA TRP A 28 -11.10 -27.58 19.88
C TRP A 28 -10.69 -28.35 18.62
N PRO A 29 -9.38 -28.48 18.34
CA PRO A 29 -8.89 -29.26 17.19
C PRO A 29 -9.10 -30.76 17.44
N GLU A 30 -9.56 -31.49 16.43
CA GLU A 30 -9.73 -32.95 16.53
C GLU A 30 -8.42 -33.70 16.35
N GLU A 31 -7.58 -33.23 15.43
CA GLU A 31 -6.23 -33.76 15.20
C GLU A 31 -5.19 -32.64 15.39
N PRO A 32 -4.84 -32.30 16.65
CA PRO A 32 -3.86 -31.25 16.92
C PRO A 32 -2.51 -31.58 16.26
N SER A 33 -2.07 -30.72 15.34
CA SER A 33 -0.84 -30.92 14.59
C SER A 33 -0.25 -29.61 14.08
N ILE A 34 1.08 -29.53 14.08
CA ILE A 34 1.82 -28.44 13.40
C ILE A 34 2.08 -28.74 11.92
N ARG A 35 1.79 -29.97 11.48
CA ARG A 35 2.04 -30.44 10.10
C ARG A 35 1.32 -29.61 9.06
N THR A 36 0.19 -28.99 9.42
CA THR A 36 -0.54 -28.02 8.58
C THR A 36 0.37 -26.86 8.16
N TYR A 37 1.20 -26.35 9.06
CA TYR A 37 2.19 -25.31 8.76
C TYR A 37 3.35 -25.86 7.93
N GLU A 38 3.92 -27.00 8.30
CA GLU A 38 5.02 -27.62 7.52
C GLU A 38 4.64 -27.76 6.04
N VAL A 39 3.46 -28.33 5.78
CA VAL A 39 2.93 -28.52 4.42
C VAL A 39 2.68 -27.18 3.72
N ALA A 40 2.18 -26.17 4.45
CA ALA A 40 2.00 -24.83 3.89
C ALA A 40 3.34 -24.18 3.48
N PHE A 41 4.41 -24.39 4.24
CA PHE A 41 5.74 -23.85 3.93
C PHE A 41 6.54 -24.68 2.92
N THR A 42 6.23 -25.97 2.74
CA THR A 42 6.91 -26.84 1.76
C THR A 42 6.23 -26.85 0.39
N ASN A 43 4.90 -26.78 0.32
CA ASN A 43 4.16 -26.89 -0.96
C ASN A 43 4.21 -25.63 -1.80
N ILE A 44 4.39 -24.47 -1.16
CA ILE A 44 4.51 -23.17 -1.83
C ILE A 44 5.74 -22.45 -1.30
N LYS A 45 6.28 -21.52 -2.10
CA LYS A 45 7.39 -20.66 -1.69
C LYS A 45 6.89 -19.53 -0.77
N MET A 46 6.22 -19.90 0.33
CA MET A 46 5.50 -18.97 1.23
C MET A 46 6.41 -17.83 1.69
N PHE A 47 7.62 -18.13 2.15
CA PHE A 47 8.58 -17.11 2.59
C PHE A 47 8.93 -16.09 1.50
N ARG A 48 9.08 -16.55 0.24
CA ARG A 48 9.31 -15.65 -0.89
C ARG A 48 8.10 -14.75 -1.14
N TYR A 49 6.89 -15.29 -1.05
CA TYR A 49 5.68 -14.48 -1.24
C TYR A 49 5.54 -13.41 -0.15
N ILE A 50 5.84 -13.75 1.12
CA ILE A 50 5.90 -12.77 2.22
C ILE A 50 6.88 -11.65 1.89
N ILE A 51 8.12 -12.01 1.51
CA ILE A 51 9.16 -11.03 1.19
C ILE A 51 8.74 -10.14 0.03
N ASN A 52 8.21 -10.72 -1.05
CA ASN A 52 7.77 -9.94 -2.20
C ASN A 52 6.65 -8.96 -1.80
N SER A 53 5.66 -9.42 -1.02
CA SER A 53 4.60 -8.54 -0.48
C SER A 53 5.17 -7.40 0.35
N ILE A 54 6.13 -7.67 1.23
CA ILE A 54 6.79 -6.64 2.04
C ILE A 54 7.52 -5.63 1.14
N ILE A 55 8.29 -6.11 0.15
CA ILE A 55 9.03 -5.24 -0.78
C ILE A 55 8.08 -4.33 -1.54
N VAL A 56 7.03 -4.90 -2.15
CA VAL A 56 6.05 -4.12 -2.91
C VAL A 56 5.32 -3.13 -2.01
N SER A 57 4.87 -3.57 -0.84
CA SER A 57 4.17 -2.71 0.12
C SER A 57 5.04 -1.54 0.57
N ALA A 58 6.29 -1.82 0.96
CA ALA A 58 7.24 -0.79 1.38
C ALA A 58 7.54 0.20 0.24
N GLY A 59 7.75 -0.28 -0.98
CA GLY A 59 7.99 0.58 -2.14
C GLY A 59 6.80 1.50 -2.45
N VAL A 60 5.58 0.96 -2.46
CA VAL A 60 4.36 1.74 -2.62
C VAL A 60 4.23 2.80 -1.52
N ILE A 61 4.41 2.42 -0.26
CA ILE A 61 4.32 3.34 0.89
C ILE A 61 5.30 4.50 0.75
N VAL A 62 6.57 4.21 0.42
CA VAL A 62 7.61 5.23 0.28
C VAL A 62 7.28 6.17 -0.87
N VAL A 63 6.93 5.63 -2.04
CA VAL A 63 6.66 6.43 -3.25
C VAL A 63 5.41 7.29 -3.06
N SER A 64 4.30 6.72 -2.57
CA SER A 64 3.06 7.45 -2.32
C SER A 64 3.22 8.52 -1.24
N SER A 65 3.86 8.20 -0.12
CA SER A 65 4.05 9.16 0.97
C SER A 65 4.96 10.30 0.55
N LEU A 66 6.08 10.02 -0.14
CA LEU A 66 6.98 11.05 -0.62
C LEU A 66 6.31 11.96 -1.66
N SER A 67 5.58 11.38 -2.62
CA SER A 67 4.82 12.13 -3.63
C SER A 67 3.78 13.05 -2.98
N ALA A 68 3.03 12.50 -2.01
CA ALA A 68 2.02 13.24 -1.27
C ALA A 68 2.62 14.38 -0.44
N LEU A 69 3.74 14.17 0.25
CA LEU A 69 4.41 15.19 1.04
C LEU A 69 4.98 16.31 0.18
N LEU A 70 5.60 15.97 -0.95
CA LEU A 70 6.13 16.96 -1.90
C LEU A 70 4.99 17.81 -2.48
N SER A 71 3.91 17.16 -2.91
CA SER A 71 2.75 17.83 -3.48
C SER A 71 2.01 18.67 -2.42
N GLY A 72 1.85 18.14 -1.21
CA GLY A 72 1.26 18.86 -0.08
C GLY A 72 2.09 20.08 0.33
N TYR A 73 3.41 19.96 0.37
CA TYR A 73 4.33 21.07 0.62
C TYR A 73 4.22 22.14 -0.47
N ALA A 74 4.26 21.75 -1.74
CA ALA A 74 4.15 22.68 -2.86
C ALA A 74 2.82 23.44 -2.84
N LEU A 75 1.71 22.74 -2.62
CA LEU A 75 0.36 23.31 -2.55
C LEU A 75 0.15 24.21 -1.31
N SER A 76 0.87 23.95 -0.21
CA SER A 76 0.78 24.74 1.01
C SER A 76 1.70 25.97 1.01
N LYS A 77 2.98 25.79 0.63
CA LYS A 77 4.04 26.79 0.88
C LYS A 77 4.52 27.55 -0.36
N LEU A 78 4.44 26.98 -1.57
CA LEU A 78 4.93 27.64 -2.78
C LEU A 78 3.92 28.61 -3.43
N ARG A 79 2.65 28.61 -3.00
CA ARG A 79 1.59 29.56 -3.38
C ARG A 79 1.64 29.99 -4.87
N PHE A 80 1.27 29.10 -5.77
CA PHE A 80 1.16 29.39 -7.21
C PHE A 80 -0.31 29.56 -7.66
N LYS A 81 -0.52 30.29 -8.76
CA LYS A 81 -1.86 30.49 -9.35
C LYS A 81 -2.43 29.13 -9.80
N GLY A 82 -3.62 28.78 -9.31
CA GLY A 82 -4.30 27.52 -9.66
C GLY A 82 -4.08 26.36 -8.68
N ALA A 83 -3.38 26.55 -7.56
CA ALA A 83 -3.17 25.50 -6.56
C ALA A 83 -4.48 24.83 -6.09
N SER A 84 -5.54 25.61 -5.85
CA SER A 84 -6.85 25.07 -5.46
C SER A 84 -7.49 24.22 -6.55
N LEU A 85 -7.32 24.60 -7.83
CA LEU A 85 -7.84 23.83 -8.97
C LEU A 85 -7.06 22.52 -9.13
N VAL A 86 -5.73 22.53 -8.99
CA VAL A 86 -4.91 21.31 -9.03
C VAL A 86 -5.33 20.34 -7.94
N LEU A 87 -5.52 20.82 -6.70
CA LEU A 87 -6.01 19.99 -5.61
C LEU A 87 -7.42 19.45 -5.88
N LEU A 88 -8.32 20.29 -6.37
CA LEU A 88 -9.69 19.88 -6.72
C LEU A 88 -9.68 18.77 -7.78
N LEU A 89 -8.91 18.94 -8.86
CA LEU A 89 -8.79 17.94 -9.92
C LEU A 89 -8.21 16.63 -9.38
N ALA A 90 -7.17 16.69 -8.53
CA ALA A 90 -6.60 15.52 -7.89
C ALA A 90 -7.66 14.78 -7.04
N LEU A 91 -8.42 15.50 -6.22
CA LEU A 91 -9.49 14.91 -5.41
C LEU A 91 -10.63 14.33 -6.25
N SER A 92 -10.99 14.97 -7.36
CA SER A 92 -12.01 14.45 -8.28
C SER A 92 -11.65 13.08 -8.85
N THR A 93 -10.36 12.76 -9.01
CA THR A 93 -9.95 11.42 -9.46
C THR A 93 -10.33 10.31 -8.48
N MET A 94 -10.49 10.63 -7.19
CA MET A 94 -10.92 9.65 -6.17
C MET A 94 -12.40 9.25 -6.32
N MET A 95 -13.19 10.02 -7.07
CA MET A 95 -14.58 9.65 -7.38
C MET A 95 -14.67 8.54 -8.43
N ILE A 96 -13.56 8.28 -9.15
CA ILE A 96 -13.49 7.22 -10.15
C ILE A 96 -13.13 5.92 -9.42
N PRO A 97 -14.02 4.91 -9.41
CA PRO A 97 -13.71 3.62 -8.82
C PRO A 97 -12.56 2.94 -9.55
N PHE A 98 -11.70 2.28 -8.77
CA PHE A 98 -10.47 1.66 -9.25
C PHE A 98 -10.74 0.66 -10.39
N GLU A 99 -11.81 -0.11 -10.28
CA GLU A 99 -12.22 -1.15 -11.21
C GLU A 99 -12.43 -0.62 -12.64
N MET A 100 -12.91 0.63 -12.78
CA MET A 100 -13.09 1.26 -14.10
C MET A 100 -11.75 1.66 -14.73
N THR A 101 -10.77 2.08 -13.92
CA THR A 101 -9.44 2.47 -14.41
C THR A 101 -8.49 1.29 -14.59
N MET A 102 -8.80 0.16 -13.98
CA MET A 102 -7.94 -1.02 -13.92
C MET A 102 -7.58 -1.58 -15.31
N ILE A 103 -8.56 -1.73 -16.21
CA ILE A 103 -8.34 -2.27 -17.56
C ILE A 103 -7.47 -1.32 -18.40
N PRO A 104 -7.80 -0.02 -18.53
CA PRO A 104 -6.92 0.94 -19.21
C PRO A 104 -5.51 0.98 -18.64
N GLN A 105 -5.37 0.96 -17.30
CA GLN A 105 -4.07 0.94 -16.63
C GLN A 105 -3.29 -0.32 -17.01
N TYR A 106 -3.90 -1.49 -16.93
CA TYR A 106 -3.26 -2.73 -17.37
C TYR A 106 -2.81 -2.69 -18.83
N LEU A 107 -3.65 -2.21 -19.75
CA LEU A 107 -3.32 -2.09 -21.17
C LEU A 107 -2.14 -1.12 -21.39
N LEU A 108 -2.08 -0.02 -20.65
CA LEU A 108 -0.96 0.92 -20.69
C LEU A 108 0.34 0.24 -20.26
N PHE A 109 0.35 -0.41 -19.10
CA PHE A 109 1.56 -1.09 -18.59
C PHE A 109 1.97 -2.27 -19.46
N SER A 110 1.01 -2.97 -20.09
CA SER A 110 1.28 -4.00 -21.10
C SER A 110 1.98 -3.42 -22.32
N LYS A 111 1.51 -2.27 -22.84
CA LYS A 111 2.14 -1.59 -23.99
C LYS A 111 3.54 -1.07 -23.66
N LEU A 112 3.76 -0.62 -22.43
CA LEU A 112 5.06 -0.16 -21.94
C LEU A 112 6.03 -1.30 -21.59
N GLY A 113 5.58 -2.56 -21.64
CA GLY A 113 6.41 -3.71 -21.25
C GLY A 113 6.74 -3.74 -19.75
N LEU A 114 5.93 -3.10 -18.92
CA LEU A 114 6.14 -2.96 -17.47
C LEU A 114 5.36 -4.00 -16.64
N LEU A 115 4.67 -4.93 -17.29
CA LEU A 115 4.09 -6.08 -16.59
C LEU A 115 5.19 -6.97 -16.00
N ASP A 116 4.84 -7.79 -15.01
CA ASP A 116 5.78 -8.66 -14.30
C ASP A 116 6.93 -7.94 -13.61
N ASN A 117 6.74 -6.65 -13.30
CA ASN A 117 7.74 -5.78 -12.68
C ASN A 117 7.13 -5.00 -11.51
N TYR A 118 7.90 -4.77 -10.45
CA TYR A 118 7.46 -3.95 -9.31
C TYR A 118 7.14 -2.50 -9.68
N LEU A 119 7.67 -2.00 -10.81
CA LEU A 119 7.27 -0.69 -11.36
C LEU A 119 5.77 -0.60 -11.69
N ALA A 120 5.11 -1.73 -11.98
CA ALA A 120 3.66 -1.79 -12.15
C ALA A 120 2.88 -1.38 -10.89
N PHE A 121 3.51 -1.38 -9.72
CA PHE A 121 2.92 -0.98 -8.46
C PHE A 121 3.36 0.44 -8.08
N TYR A 122 4.63 0.77 -8.28
CA TYR A 122 5.20 2.04 -7.82
C TYR A 122 4.80 3.24 -8.67
N LEU A 123 4.69 3.07 -9.99
CA LEU A 123 4.34 4.19 -10.87
C LEU A 123 2.90 4.69 -10.66
N PRO A 124 1.87 3.83 -10.60
CA PRO A 124 0.51 4.28 -10.27
C PRO A 124 0.44 4.90 -8.87
N ALA A 125 1.22 4.37 -7.92
CA ALA A 125 1.29 4.83 -6.53
C ALA A 125 1.82 6.27 -6.37
N LEU A 126 2.47 6.85 -7.39
CA LEU A 126 2.82 8.27 -7.40
C LEU A 126 1.58 9.17 -7.32
N ASN A 127 0.45 8.71 -7.84
CA ASN A 127 -0.83 9.42 -7.75
C ASN A 127 -1.57 9.04 -6.45
N TYR A 128 -1.23 9.71 -5.35
CA TYR A 128 -1.91 9.51 -4.06
C TYR A 128 -2.66 10.77 -3.62
N ALA A 129 -3.77 11.08 -4.30
CA ALA A 129 -4.55 12.30 -4.09
C ALA A 129 -5.02 12.50 -2.64
N PHE A 130 -5.49 11.45 -1.98
CA PHE A 130 -5.88 11.49 -0.57
C PHE A 130 -4.71 11.86 0.35
N GLY A 131 -3.54 11.26 0.11
CA GLY A 131 -2.31 11.62 0.81
C GLY A 131 -1.92 13.07 0.57
N THR A 132 -1.97 13.55 -0.68
CA THR A 132 -1.67 14.95 -1.00
C THR A 132 -2.56 15.91 -0.22
N PHE A 133 -3.86 15.60 -0.12
CA PHE A 133 -4.80 16.38 0.69
C PHE A 133 -4.43 16.35 2.19
N LEU A 134 -4.16 15.18 2.75
CA LEU A 134 -3.76 15.04 4.15
C LEU A 134 -2.44 15.77 4.46
N ALA A 135 -1.42 15.59 3.62
CA ALA A 135 -0.14 16.29 3.76
C ALA A 135 -0.33 17.80 3.70
N LYS A 136 -1.11 18.31 2.72
CA LYS A 136 -1.40 19.74 2.63
C LYS A 136 -2.10 20.25 3.89
N ALA A 137 -3.17 19.58 4.34
CA ALA A 137 -3.94 19.97 5.50
C ALA A 137 -3.09 20.00 6.79
N PHE A 138 -2.13 19.09 6.91
CA PHE A 138 -1.16 19.09 8.01
C PHE A 138 -0.13 20.22 7.87
N ILE A 139 0.50 20.35 6.70
CA ILE A 139 1.57 21.33 6.44
C ILE A 139 1.04 22.78 6.49
N ASP A 140 -0.24 23.01 6.18
CA ASP A 140 -0.91 24.31 6.34
C ASP A 140 -0.89 24.82 7.78
N GLN A 141 -0.87 23.92 8.78
CA GLN A 141 -0.82 24.28 10.20
C GLN A 141 0.60 24.69 10.66
N LEU A 142 1.63 24.31 9.90
CA LEU A 142 3.02 24.65 10.22
C LEU A 142 3.32 26.12 9.86
N PRO A 143 4.04 26.88 10.70
CA PRO A 143 4.30 28.30 10.45
C PRO A 143 5.11 28.54 9.16
N SER A 144 4.62 29.43 8.30
CA SER A 144 5.35 29.82 7.07
C SER A 144 6.67 30.54 7.36
N SER A 145 6.81 31.15 8.55
CA SER A 145 8.05 31.81 8.99
C SER A 145 9.26 30.88 8.99
N LEU A 146 9.07 29.57 9.18
CA LEU A 146 10.13 28.57 9.07
C LEU A 146 10.74 28.51 7.66
N ARG A 147 9.89 28.65 6.63
CA ARG A 147 10.33 28.71 5.24
C ARG A 147 11.03 30.03 4.97
N GLU A 148 10.46 31.14 5.42
CA GLU A 148 11.03 32.49 5.22
C GLU A 148 12.41 32.60 5.86
N ALA A 149 12.58 32.14 7.10
CA ALA A 149 13.88 32.13 7.78
C ALA A 149 14.93 31.30 7.02
N ALA A 150 14.58 30.08 6.61
CA ALA A 150 15.51 29.22 5.89
C ALA A 150 15.91 29.80 4.51
N ILE A 151 14.99 30.48 3.82
CA ILE A 151 15.29 31.17 2.55
C ILE A 151 16.20 32.38 2.78
N LEU A 152 16.00 33.13 3.88
CA LEU A 152 16.89 34.23 4.27
C LEU A 152 18.31 33.73 4.57
N ASP A 153 18.44 32.52 5.11
CA ASP A 153 19.72 31.81 5.31
C ASP A 153 20.31 31.23 4.01
N GLY A 154 19.68 31.47 2.86
CA GLY A 154 20.14 31.03 1.53
C GLY A 154 19.79 29.58 1.17
N ALA A 155 18.90 28.92 1.92
CA ALA A 155 18.47 27.55 1.60
C ALA A 155 17.52 27.52 0.38
N GLY A 156 17.78 26.61 -0.56
CA GLY A 156 16.85 26.30 -1.65
C GLY A 156 15.66 25.46 -1.19
N GLU A 157 14.57 25.43 -1.97
CA GLU A 157 13.30 24.79 -1.60
C GLU A 157 13.42 23.31 -1.23
N PHE A 158 14.24 22.53 -1.92
CA PHE A 158 14.45 21.12 -1.58
C PHE A 158 15.12 20.95 -0.21
N THR A 159 16.02 21.87 0.15
CA THR A 159 16.66 21.90 1.48
C THR A 159 15.65 22.32 2.54
N VAL A 160 14.82 23.33 2.27
CA VAL A 160 13.76 23.76 3.18
C VAL A 160 12.77 22.62 3.43
N PHE A 161 12.29 21.97 2.37
CA PHE A 161 11.41 20.81 2.50
C PHE A 161 12.09 19.69 3.32
N GLY A 162 13.27 19.24 2.89
CA GLY A 162 13.91 18.04 3.46
C GLY A 162 14.45 18.22 4.88
N ARG A 163 14.98 19.40 5.22
CA ARG A 163 15.61 19.64 6.53
C ARG A 163 14.73 20.37 7.52
N VAL A 164 13.72 21.12 7.07
CA VAL A 164 12.86 21.92 7.96
C VAL A 164 11.47 21.29 8.07
N TYR A 165 10.78 21.06 6.96
CA TYR A 165 9.38 20.60 7.01
C TYR A 165 9.23 19.08 7.17
N LEU A 166 10.05 18.30 6.48
CA LEU A 166 9.93 16.84 6.47
C LEU A 166 10.07 16.21 7.87
N PRO A 167 11.00 16.64 8.75
CA PRO A 167 11.07 16.14 10.13
C PRO A 167 9.85 16.52 10.98
N LEU A 168 9.20 17.65 10.70
CA LEU A 168 7.98 18.07 11.39
C LEU A 168 6.75 17.27 10.94
N CYS A 169 6.83 16.62 9.77
CA CYS A 169 5.76 15.81 9.20
C CYS A 169 5.71 14.38 9.75
N THR A 170 6.54 13.99 10.73
CA THR A 170 6.53 12.62 11.30
C THR A 170 5.13 12.10 11.69
N PRO A 171 4.24 12.90 12.33
CA PRO A 171 2.89 12.41 12.67
C PRO A 171 2.03 12.08 11.45
N ILE A 172 2.06 12.92 10.42
CA ILE A 172 1.29 12.66 9.20
C ILE A 172 1.92 11.53 8.35
N ILE A 173 3.24 11.41 8.35
CA ILE A 173 3.95 10.28 7.75
C ILE A 173 3.50 8.96 8.38
N ALA A 174 3.47 8.87 9.72
CA ALA A 174 3.02 7.67 10.42
C ALA A 174 1.58 7.30 10.04
N THR A 175 0.70 8.31 9.95
CA THR A 175 -0.70 8.12 9.51
C THR A 175 -0.76 7.55 8.09
N MET A 176 -0.02 8.13 7.15
CA MET A 176 0.03 7.66 5.77
C MET A 176 0.57 6.24 5.65
N ILE A 177 1.63 5.91 6.39
CA ILE A 177 2.21 4.56 6.40
C ILE A 177 1.16 3.54 6.81
N ILE A 178 0.43 3.78 7.90
CA ILE A 178 -0.60 2.85 8.38
C ILE A 178 -1.70 2.66 7.33
N LEU A 179 -2.23 3.76 6.79
CA LEU A 179 -3.33 3.71 5.83
C LEU A 179 -2.91 3.05 4.51
N LEU A 180 -1.73 3.39 3.99
CA LEU A 180 -1.20 2.81 2.77
C LEU A 180 -0.88 1.33 2.96
N PHE A 181 -0.28 0.95 4.10
CA PHE A 181 0.01 -0.46 4.40
C PHE A 181 -1.27 -1.30 4.41
N LEU A 182 -2.32 -0.84 5.11
CA LEU A 182 -3.61 -1.53 5.13
C LEU A 182 -4.22 -1.67 3.73
N GLY A 183 -4.06 -0.67 2.86
CA GLY A 183 -4.52 -0.75 1.48
C GLY A 183 -3.73 -1.77 0.66
N VAL A 184 -2.41 -1.56 0.54
CA VAL A 184 -1.56 -2.36 -0.35
C VAL A 184 -1.40 -3.81 0.12
N TRP A 185 -1.43 -4.06 1.43
CA TRP A 185 -1.32 -5.41 1.98
C TRP A 185 -2.56 -6.27 1.70
N ASN A 186 -3.73 -5.63 1.67
CA ASN A 186 -5.00 -6.31 1.40
C ASN A 186 -5.36 -6.34 -0.09
N GLU A 187 -4.59 -5.66 -0.94
CA GLU A 187 -4.86 -5.58 -2.37
C GLU A 187 -4.61 -6.92 -3.06
N MET A 188 -5.63 -7.40 -3.77
CA MET A 188 -5.60 -8.70 -4.45
C MET A 188 -5.73 -8.58 -5.98
N LEU A 189 -6.56 -7.65 -6.46
CA LEU A 189 -6.95 -7.61 -7.86
C LEU A 189 -5.79 -7.18 -8.75
N TRP A 190 -5.09 -6.11 -8.35
CA TRP A 190 -3.98 -5.59 -9.14
C TRP A 190 -2.81 -6.59 -9.29
N PRO A 191 -2.28 -7.22 -8.22
CA PRO A 191 -1.25 -8.24 -8.33
C PRO A 191 -1.59 -9.39 -9.28
N LEU A 192 -2.84 -9.90 -9.22
CA LEU A 192 -3.29 -11.01 -10.05
C LEU A 192 -3.28 -10.67 -11.55
N LEU A 193 -3.48 -9.40 -11.90
CA LEU A 193 -3.50 -8.96 -13.30
C LEU A 193 -2.09 -8.68 -13.85
N VAL A 194 -1.22 -8.06 -13.05
CA VAL A 194 0.08 -7.56 -13.55
C VAL A 194 1.23 -8.54 -13.39
N LEU A 195 1.07 -9.57 -12.54
CA LEU A 195 2.07 -10.62 -12.33
C LEU A 195 1.62 -11.91 -13.02
N LYS A 196 2.04 -12.08 -14.27
CA LYS A 196 1.71 -13.21 -15.15
C LYS A 196 2.76 -14.33 -15.15
N THR A 197 4.03 -14.06 -14.89
CA THR A 197 5.09 -15.03 -15.20
C THR A 197 5.20 -16.17 -14.15
N LEU A 198 5.05 -17.41 -14.63
CA LEU A 198 5.69 -18.59 -14.03
C LEU A 198 7.15 -18.62 -14.50
N PRO A 199 8.15 -18.61 -13.59
CA PRO A 199 8.11 -19.43 -12.38
C PRO A 199 8.17 -18.59 -11.09
N ASN A 200 7.02 -18.35 -10.45
CA ASN A 200 6.91 -18.09 -9.00
C ASN A 200 7.81 -16.98 -8.40
N THR A 201 8.44 -16.11 -9.18
CA THR A 201 9.46 -15.17 -8.70
C THR A 201 8.85 -13.92 -8.08
N HIS A 202 7.77 -13.40 -8.66
CA HIS A 202 7.17 -12.14 -8.24
C HIS A 202 5.79 -12.28 -7.58
N ARG A 203 5.30 -13.51 -7.35
CA ARG A 203 4.02 -13.72 -6.64
C ARG A 203 4.08 -13.05 -5.27
N LEU A 204 3.04 -12.27 -4.98
CA LEU A 204 2.75 -11.68 -3.68
C LEU A 204 1.82 -12.63 -2.92
N ILE A 205 1.75 -12.49 -1.60
CA ILE A 205 0.64 -13.05 -0.82
C ILE A 205 -0.58 -12.17 -1.07
N PRO A 206 -1.63 -12.67 -1.72
CA PRO A 206 -2.95 -12.10 -1.55
C PRO A 206 -3.46 -12.45 -0.16
N ALA A 207 -4.07 -11.49 0.55
CA ALA A 207 -4.72 -11.74 1.84
C ALA A 207 -5.82 -12.83 1.78
N PHE A 208 -6.29 -13.19 0.58
CA PHE A 208 -7.21 -14.29 0.33
C PHE A 208 -6.79 -15.11 -0.90
N THR A 209 -5.97 -16.14 -0.72
CA THR A 209 -5.85 -17.21 -1.73
C THR A 209 -6.94 -18.26 -1.49
N TRP A 210 -8.13 -18.01 -2.01
CA TRP A 210 -9.03 -19.08 -2.43
C TRP A 210 -8.63 -19.51 -3.84
N THR A 211 -7.58 -20.31 -3.96
CA THR A 211 -7.42 -21.15 -5.15
C THR A 211 -7.97 -22.52 -4.81
N ALA A 212 -9.30 -22.63 -4.88
CA ALA A 212 -9.98 -23.90 -5.04
C ALA A 212 -10.14 -24.16 -6.54
N SER A 213 -9.14 -24.85 -7.12
CA SER A 213 -9.20 -25.74 -8.30
C SER A 213 -7.80 -25.92 -8.86
#